data_AF-A0A976QHE8-F1
#
_entry.id   AF-A0A976QHE8-F1
#
_cell.length_a   1.000
_cell.length_b   1.000
_cell.length_c   1.000
_cell.angle_alpha   90.00
_cell.angle_beta   90.00
_cell.angle_gamma   90.00
#
_symmetry.space_group_name_H-M   'P 1'
#
loop_
_entity.id
_entity.type
_entity.pdbx_description
1 polymer ?
#
loop_
_entity_poly.entity_id
_entity_poly.type
_entity_poly.pdbx_seq_one_letter_code
_entity_poly.pdbx_strand_id
1 'polypeptide(L)'
;MGTQNPSLTSTSNNPATPGQIRDIRNQTEAALENGKFLHAELLAVHKSGIYPEEYQQFMRQLAARLMTPAFDLAGALTLLGQANLVTHEQNSTTFGQPSPKGQIVACPNMAQIQECAAQNKAGKHNWFLTYASDLSLVDQHAILGTSQHPRFYPGVDWFLKPEQKAWAPSKPVAGFYLIDMIPRWNRTNWQQQGENITGLGVDYERADERVFSQAVLAYQKVMGKRLFDNVWHWGRILDSDGYRVCVGLVPVGLGVGYGPPSSGDSDDLFVCVARKSAHRALVA
;
A
#
# COMPACT_ATOMS: atom_id res chain seq x y z
N MET A 1 14.54 27.47 0.04
CA MET A 1 15.40 27.02 1.15
C MET A 1 15.83 25.60 0.83
N GLY A 2 17.10 25.36 0.52
CA GLY A 2 17.61 24.04 0.14
C GLY A 2 17.71 23.14 1.36
N THR A 3 17.04 21.99 1.33
CA THR A 3 17.25 20.93 2.32
C THR A 3 18.59 20.26 2.04
N GLN A 4 19.58 20.51 2.89
CA GLN A 4 20.81 19.73 2.88
C GLN A 4 20.47 18.28 3.25
N ASN A 5 20.78 17.33 2.36
CA ASN A 5 20.81 15.92 2.74
C ASN A 5 22.00 15.72 3.70
N PRO A 6 21.83 14.98 4.81
CA PRO A 6 22.94 14.67 5.70
C PRO A 6 23.94 13.79 4.94
N SER A 7 25.11 14.33 4.66
CA SER A 7 26.22 13.60 4.03
C SER A 7 26.82 12.63 5.05
N LEU A 8 26.61 11.32 4.89
CA LEU A 8 27.21 10.26 5.71
C LEU A 8 28.66 9.95 5.27
N THR A 9 29.45 10.96 4.94
CA THR A 9 30.85 10.81 4.52
C THR A 9 31.78 11.24 5.65
N SER A 10 31.81 10.46 6.72
CA SER A 10 32.85 10.54 7.76
C SER A 10 33.85 9.40 7.52
N THR A 11 34.94 9.69 6.80
CA THR A 11 36.07 8.79 6.58
C THR A 11 37.00 8.77 7.80
N SER A 12 36.49 8.37 8.96
CA SER A 12 37.33 8.06 10.12
C SER A 12 37.54 6.55 10.15
N ASN A 13 38.80 6.09 10.16
CA ASN A 13 39.16 4.67 10.28
C ASN A 13 38.87 4.07 11.67
N ASN A 14 38.12 4.78 12.53
CA ASN A 14 37.76 4.31 13.85
C ASN A 14 36.44 3.53 13.80
N PRO A 15 36.33 2.37 14.49
CA PRO A 15 35.08 1.64 14.60
C PRO A 15 33.98 2.52 15.21
N ALA A 16 32.78 2.45 14.66
CA ALA A 16 31.62 3.15 15.22
C ALA A 16 31.33 2.65 16.65
N THR A 17 31.05 3.59 17.56
CA THR A 17 30.64 3.29 18.93
C THR A 17 29.22 2.70 18.98
N PRO A 18 28.84 1.95 20.03
CA PRO A 18 27.48 1.41 20.17
C PRO A 18 26.36 2.45 20.06
N GLY A 19 26.58 3.67 20.56
CA GLY A 19 25.63 4.79 20.41
C GLY A 19 25.45 5.21 18.96
N GLN A 20 26.54 5.34 18.20
CA GLN A 20 26.49 5.66 16.77
C GLN A 20 25.79 4.56 15.95
N ILE A 21 25.97 3.29 16.32
CA ILE A 21 25.27 2.15 15.67
C ILE A 21 23.76 2.26 15.86
N ARG A 22 23.33 2.55 17.09
CA ARG A 22 21.90 2.74 17.40
C ARG A 22 21.33 3.93 16.62
N ASP A 23 22.05 5.04 16.55
CA ASP A 23 21.58 6.23 15.85
C ASP A 23 21.49 6.01 14.32
N ILE A 24 22.47 5.31 13.72
CA ILE A 24 22.42 4.93 12.31
C ILE A 24 21.26 3.97 12.04
N ARG A 25 21.02 2.99 12.93
CA ARG A 25 19.88 2.08 12.82
C ARG A 25 18.55 2.85 12.85
N ASN A 26 18.37 3.73 13.82
CA ASN A 26 17.15 4.53 13.95
C ASN A 26 16.95 5.45 12.72
N GLN A 27 18.02 6.05 12.20
CA GLN A 27 17.96 6.85 10.98
C GLN A 27 17.63 6.02 9.74
N THR A 28 18.18 4.80 9.65
CA THR A 28 17.89 3.85 8.56
C THR A 28 16.44 3.39 8.61
N GLU A 29 15.95 3.01 9.80
CA GLU A 29 14.55 2.65 10.03
C GLU A 29 13.65 3.83 9.64
N ALA A 30 13.86 5.03 10.17
CA ALA A 30 13.09 6.23 9.81
C ALA A 30 13.13 6.57 8.31
N ALA A 31 14.27 6.36 7.63
CA ALA A 31 14.38 6.57 6.18
C ALA A 31 13.62 5.50 5.37
N LEU A 32 13.55 4.26 5.87
CA LEU A 32 12.70 3.19 5.31
C LEU A 32 11.21 3.53 5.46
N GLU A 33 10.77 4.01 6.63
CA GLU A 33 9.37 4.40 6.85
C GLU A 33 8.94 5.54 5.90
N ASN A 34 9.89 6.42 5.55
CA ASN A 34 9.67 7.55 4.66
C ASN A 34 9.88 7.23 3.17
N GLY A 35 10.14 5.97 2.80
CA GLY A 35 10.31 5.55 1.40
C GLY A 35 11.52 6.17 0.69
N LYS A 36 12.51 6.68 1.45
CA LYS A 36 13.67 7.41 0.93
C LYS A 36 14.91 6.52 0.81
N PHE A 37 14.81 5.30 0.27
CA PHE A 37 15.99 4.47 0.05
C PHE A 37 16.33 4.27 -1.42
N LEU A 38 17.52 4.73 -1.79
CA LEU A 38 18.22 4.37 -3.01
C LEU A 38 19.09 3.14 -2.73
N HIS A 39 18.79 2.04 -3.43
CA HIS A 39 19.53 0.77 -3.45
C HIS A 39 21.07 0.93 -3.50
N ALA A 40 21.58 2.04 -4.04
CA ALA A 40 22.99 2.36 -4.12
C ALA A 40 23.69 2.61 -2.76
N GLU A 41 22.98 3.16 -1.76
CA GLU A 41 23.57 3.46 -0.45
C GLU A 41 23.75 2.20 0.40
N LEU A 42 22.81 1.25 0.31
CA LEU A 42 22.94 -0.10 0.90
C LEU A 42 24.12 -0.88 0.31
N LEU A 43 24.32 -0.78 -1.01
CA LEU A 43 25.46 -1.38 -1.71
C LEU A 43 26.79 -0.71 -1.34
N ALA A 44 26.81 0.60 -1.12
CA ALA A 44 27.99 1.33 -0.66
C ALA A 44 28.36 0.97 0.80
N VAL A 45 27.35 0.84 1.68
CA VAL A 45 27.51 0.41 3.07
C VAL A 45 28.00 -1.04 3.17
N HIS A 46 27.56 -1.93 2.27
CA HIS A 46 28.05 -3.31 2.21
C HIS A 46 29.51 -3.41 1.77
N LYS A 47 29.98 -2.52 0.88
CA LYS A 47 31.34 -2.56 0.32
C LYS A 47 32.42 -1.98 1.23
N SER A 48 32.08 -1.14 2.22
CA SER A 48 33.09 -0.44 3.03
C SER A 48 33.73 -1.29 4.12
N GLY A 49 33.13 -2.43 4.52
CA GLY A 49 33.76 -3.43 5.42
C GLY A 49 34.06 -2.98 6.87
N ILE A 50 33.81 -1.72 7.23
CA ILE A 50 34.15 -1.14 8.55
C ILE A 50 32.88 -1.01 9.39
N TYR A 51 32.25 -2.14 9.73
CA TYR A 51 31.17 -2.16 10.71
C TYR A 51 31.30 -3.37 11.64
N PRO A 52 30.90 -3.25 12.92
CA PRO A 52 30.79 -4.38 13.83
C PRO A 52 29.87 -5.48 13.27
N GLU A 53 30.15 -6.73 13.62
CA GLU A 53 29.49 -7.92 13.08
C GLU A 53 27.96 -7.87 13.21
N GLU A 54 27.44 -7.35 14.33
CA GLU A 54 26.01 -7.18 14.58
C GLU A 54 25.34 -6.25 13.54
N TYR A 55 25.98 -5.13 13.18
CA TYR A 55 25.46 -4.22 12.17
C TYR A 55 25.58 -4.82 10.76
N GLN A 56 26.66 -5.55 10.48
CA GLN A 56 26.77 -6.29 9.23
C GLN A 56 25.69 -7.36 9.09
N GLN A 57 25.33 -8.04 10.19
CA GLN A 57 24.26 -9.03 10.21
C GLN A 57 22.90 -8.37 10.01
N PHE A 58 22.64 -7.23 10.68
CA PHE A 58 21.46 -6.41 10.43
C PHE A 58 21.37 -5.98 8.97
N MET A 59 22.44 -5.42 8.40
CA MET A 59 22.47 -4.97 7.00
C MET A 59 22.38 -6.14 6.01
N ARG A 60 22.91 -7.32 6.32
CA ARG A 60 22.72 -8.53 5.49
C ARG A 60 21.27 -9.02 5.56
N GLN A 61 20.64 -9.02 6.73
CA GLN A 61 19.23 -9.37 6.88
C GLN A 61 18.34 -8.34 6.18
N LEU A 62 18.65 -7.05 6.33
CA LEU A 62 17.96 -5.96 5.65
C LEU A 62 18.14 -6.04 4.14
N ALA A 63 19.37 -6.22 3.65
CA ALA A 63 19.64 -6.41 2.23
C ALA A 63 18.99 -7.69 1.67
N ALA A 64 19.02 -8.82 2.37
CA ALA A 64 18.32 -10.04 1.95
C ALA A 64 16.79 -9.87 1.95
N ARG A 65 16.25 -9.03 2.82
CA ARG A 65 14.83 -8.67 2.87
C ARG A 65 14.42 -7.65 1.81
N LEU A 66 15.31 -6.72 1.46
CA LEU A 66 15.12 -5.67 0.44
C LEU A 66 15.46 -6.16 -0.97
N MET A 67 16.35 -7.15 -1.10
CA MET A 67 16.60 -7.91 -2.32
C MET A 67 15.57 -9.03 -2.43
N THR A 68 14.29 -8.65 -2.45
CA THR A 68 13.22 -9.56 -2.84
C THR A 68 13.54 -10.06 -4.26
N PRO A 69 13.65 -11.38 -4.49
CA PRO A 69 13.71 -11.89 -5.85
C PRO A 69 12.56 -11.31 -6.67
N ALA A 70 12.77 -11.16 -7.98
CA ALA A 70 11.74 -10.67 -8.88
C ALA A 70 10.42 -11.38 -8.57
N PHE A 71 9.37 -10.60 -8.33
CA PHE A 71 8.06 -11.13 -7.97
C PHE A 71 7.57 -12.06 -9.08
N ASP A 72 7.25 -13.32 -8.72
CA ASP A 72 6.80 -14.32 -9.68
C ASP A 72 5.33 -14.08 -10.05
N LEU A 73 5.13 -13.11 -10.95
CA LEU A 73 3.82 -12.73 -11.44
C LEU A 73 3.13 -13.89 -12.20
N ALA A 74 3.91 -14.73 -12.90
CA ALA A 74 3.37 -15.86 -13.64
C ALA A 74 2.85 -16.96 -12.71
N GLY A 75 3.60 -17.27 -11.65
CA GLY A 75 3.14 -18.15 -10.57
C GLY A 75 1.91 -17.60 -9.86
N ALA A 76 1.90 -16.30 -9.56
CA ALA A 76 0.74 -15.65 -8.94
C ALA A 76 -0.52 -15.72 -9.82
N LEU A 77 -0.37 -15.47 -11.13
CA LEU A 77 -1.44 -15.61 -12.11
C LEU A 77 -1.96 -17.04 -12.19
N THR A 78 -1.08 -18.03 -12.13
CA THR A 78 -1.46 -19.46 -12.15
C THR A 78 -2.26 -19.85 -10.90
N LEU A 79 -1.91 -19.31 -9.74
CA LEU A 79 -2.56 -19.64 -8.46
C LEU A 79 -3.90 -18.93 -8.27
N LEU A 80 -3.95 -17.61 -8.53
CA LEU A 80 -5.14 -16.79 -8.29
C LEU A 80 -6.11 -16.77 -9.48
N GLY A 81 -5.60 -16.95 -10.69
CA GLY A 81 -6.35 -16.82 -11.94
C GLY A 81 -6.47 -15.37 -12.43
N GLN A 82 -6.68 -15.22 -13.75
CA GLN A 82 -6.73 -13.91 -14.42
C GLN A 82 -7.82 -12.98 -13.87
N ALA A 83 -8.94 -13.54 -13.42
CA ALA A 83 -10.06 -12.76 -12.88
C ALA A 83 -9.74 -12.10 -11.54
N ASN A 84 -8.70 -12.55 -10.84
CA ASN A 84 -8.33 -12.10 -9.50
C ASN A 84 -6.97 -11.38 -9.46
N LEU A 85 -6.56 -10.84 -10.61
CA LEU A 85 -5.27 -10.18 -10.75
C LEU A 85 -5.35 -8.95 -11.67
N VAL A 86 -4.69 -7.86 -11.26
CA VAL A 86 -4.33 -6.71 -12.13
C VAL A 86 -2.81 -6.56 -12.12
N THR A 87 -2.20 -6.67 -13.30
CA THR A 87 -0.75 -6.51 -13.48
C THR A 87 -0.33 -5.04 -13.36
N HIS A 88 0.97 -4.79 -13.26
CA HIS A 88 1.50 -3.44 -13.26
C HIS A 88 1.28 -2.74 -14.61
N GLU A 89 1.40 -3.43 -15.74
CA GLU A 89 1.13 -2.86 -17.07
C GLU A 89 -0.35 -2.49 -17.26
N GLN A 90 -1.25 -3.32 -16.74
CA GLN A 90 -2.69 -3.05 -16.76
C GLN A 90 -3.06 -1.84 -15.88
N ASN A 91 -2.47 -1.75 -14.69
CA ASN A 91 -2.63 -0.59 -13.81
C ASN A 91 -2.04 0.68 -14.46
N SER A 92 -0.81 0.63 -14.95
CA SER A 92 -0.13 1.72 -15.66
C SER A 92 -0.95 2.21 -16.85
N THR A 93 -1.53 1.31 -17.64
CA THR A 93 -2.43 1.66 -18.76
C THR A 93 -3.70 2.34 -18.26
N THR A 94 -4.30 1.86 -17.17
CA THR A 94 -5.50 2.48 -16.57
C THR A 94 -5.24 3.92 -16.16
N PHE A 95 -4.08 4.19 -15.56
CA PHE A 95 -3.73 5.50 -15.02
C PHE A 95 -2.81 6.32 -15.93
N GLY A 96 -2.62 5.93 -17.19
CA GLY A 96 -1.74 6.63 -18.14
C GLY A 96 -0.30 6.82 -17.63
N GLN A 97 0.17 5.93 -16.76
CA GLN A 97 1.51 5.98 -16.17
C GLN A 97 2.48 5.09 -16.96
N PRO A 98 3.79 5.40 -16.94
CA PRO A 98 4.78 4.45 -17.43
C PRO A 98 4.74 3.16 -16.58
N SER A 99 4.93 2.01 -17.23
CA SER A 99 5.16 0.76 -16.50
C SER A 99 6.46 0.86 -15.70
N PRO A 100 6.48 0.41 -14.43
CA PRO A 100 7.69 0.39 -13.62
C PRO A 100 8.80 -0.40 -14.33
N LYS A 101 10.00 0.21 -14.41
CA LYS A 101 11.22 -0.44 -14.92
C LYS A 101 12.15 -0.65 -13.75
N GLY A 102 11.99 -1.75 -13.03
CA GLY A 102 12.81 -2.04 -11.86
C GLY A 102 12.19 -3.04 -10.89
N GLN A 103 12.86 -3.23 -9.76
CA GLN A 103 12.39 -4.10 -8.68
C GLN A 103 11.13 -3.53 -8.03
N ILE A 104 10.14 -4.38 -7.80
CA ILE A 104 8.87 -4.00 -7.16
C ILE A 104 9.02 -4.18 -5.65
N VAL A 105 8.87 -3.08 -4.91
CA VAL A 105 9.23 -2.98 -3.48
C VAL A 105 8.19 -3.66 -2.58
N ALA A 106 6.91 -3.30 -2.71
CA ALA A 106 5.85 -3.97 -1.97
C ALA A 106 5.41 -5.21 -2.75
N CYS A 107 5.71 -6.41 -2.27
CA CYS A 107 5.16 -7.64 -2.83
C CYS A 107 4.79 -8.62 -1.70
N PRO A 108 3.64 -9.31 -1.78
CA PRO A 108 3.43 -10.51 -0.98
C PRO A 108 4.41 -11.60 -1.42
N ASN A 109 4.76 -12.50 -0.51
CA ASN A 109 5.53 -13.69 -0.89
C ASN A 109 4.63 -14.76 -1.52
N MET A 110 5.22 -15.73 -2.23
CA MET A 110 4.45 -16.76 -2.92
C MET A 110 3.68 -17.70 -1.98
N ALA A 111 4.15 -17.89 -0.74
CA ALA A 111 3.41 -18.68 0.25
C ALA A 111 2.09 -17.98 0.66
N GLN A 112 2.11 -16.66 0.84
CA GLN A 112 0.90 -15.86 1.08
C GLN A 112 -0.07 -15.97 -0.10
N ILE A 113 0.44 -15.93 -1.34
CA ILE A 113 -0.40 -16.08 -2.54
C ILE A 113 -1.04 -17.46 -2.61
N GLN A 114 -0.28 -18.52 -2.34
CA GLN A 114 -0.78 -19.89 -2.32
C GLN A 114 -1.86 -20.08 -1.26
N GLU A 115 -1.68 -19.53 -0.06
CA GLU A 115 -2.68 -19.57 1.00
C GLU A 115 -3.97 -18.83 0.59
N CYS A 116 -3.82 -17.63 0.02
CA CYS A 116 -4.96 -16.83 -0.45
C CYS A 116 -5.70 -17.49 -1.62
N ALA A 117 -4.99 -18.15 -2.53
CA ALA A 117 -5.58 -18.96 -3.59
C ALA A 117 -6.39 -20.14 -3.02
N ALA A 118 -5.89 -20.81 -1.97
CA ALA A 118 -6.63 -21.86 -1.29
C ALA A 118 -7.89 -21.32 -0.59
N GLN A 119 -7.81 -20.14 0.03
CA GLN A 119 -8.94 -19.45 0.64
C GLN A 119 -10.01 -19.03 -0.40
N ASN A 120 -9.58 -18.58 -1.59
CA ASN A 120 -10.49 -18.31 -2.72
C ASN A 120 -11.21 -19.57 -3.17
N LYS A 121 -10.47 -20.69 -3.33
CA LYS A 121 -11.03 -21.99 -3.74
C LYS A 121 -12.05 -22.52 -2.73
N ALA A 122 -11.88 -22.20 -1.44
CA ALA A 122 -12.83 -22.54 -0.39
C ALA A 122 -14.12 -21.69 -0.41
N GLY A 123 -14.20 -20.66 -1.25
CA GLY A 123 -15.39 -19.82 -1.44
C GLY A 123 -15.69 -18.85 -0.29
N LYS A 124 -14.74 -18.66 0.63
CA LYS A 124 -14.89 -17.79 1.82
C LYS A 124 -14.22 -16.43 1.67
N HIS A 125 -13.40 -16.26 0.64
CA HIS A 125 -12.56 -15.10 0.40
C HIS A 125 -12.55 -14.75 -1.08
N ASN A 126 -12.24 -13.49 -1.37
CA ASN A 126 -12.00 -13.01 -2.73
C ASN A 126 -10.68 -12.24 -2.77
N TRP A 127 -9.58 -12.93 -2.51
CA TRP A 127 -8.24 -12.40 -2.61
C TRP A 127 -7.94 -12.00 -4.05
N PHE A 128 -7.60 -10.73 -4.19
CA PHE A 128 -7.30 -10.04 -5.40
C PHE A 128 -5.87 -9.49 -5.31
N LEU A 129 -5.01 -9.87 -6.26
CA LEU A 129 -3.68 -9.31 -6.37
C LEU A 129 -3.70 -8.11 -7.31
N THR A 130 -3.37 -6.93 -6.80
CA THR A 130 -3.34 -5.70 -7.59
C THR A 130 -1.98 -5.04 -7.50
N TYR A 131 -1.47 -4.56 -8.62
CA TYR A 131 -0.45 -3.52 -8.57
C TYR A 131 -1.09 -2.18 -8.18
N ALA A 132 -0.42 -1.42 -7.32
CA ALA A 132 -0.71 -0.02 -7.05
C ALA A 132 0.55 0.81 -7.32
N SER A 133 0.38 1.84 -8.14
CA SER A 133 1.38 2.88 -8.39
C SER A 133 1.44 3.86 -7.21
N ASP A 134 2.45 4.72 -7.18
CA ASP A 134 2.62 5.79 -6.18
C ASP A 134 1.67 6.98 -6.44
N LEU A 135 0.40 6.71 -6.73
CA LEU A 135 -0.61 7.73 -7.00
C LEU A 135 -1.45 7.99 -5.75
N SER A 136 -1.49 9.25 -5.33
CA SER A 136 -2.42 9.74 -4.31
C SER A 136 -3.86 9.75 -4.84
N LEU A 137 -4.85 9.99 -3.97
CA LEU A 137 -6.24 10.15 -4.44
C LEU A 137 -6.40 11.37 -5.34
N VAL A 138 -5.64 12.43 -5.08
CA VAL A 138 -5.59 13.64 -5.92
C VAL A 138 -5.05 13.31 -7.31
N ASP A 139 -3.95 12.55 -7.39
CA ASP A 139 -3.36 12.16 -8.68
C ASP A 139 -4.32 11.28 -9.49
N GLN A 140 -4.95 10.30 -8.84
CA GLN A 140 -5.94 9.42 -9.47
C GLN A 140 -7.13 10.22 -10.02
N HIS A 141 -7.62 11.21 -9.26
CA HIS A 141 -8.69 12.10 -9.71
C HIS A 141 -8.25 12.97 -10.89
N ALA A 142 -7.04 13.54 -10.84
CA ALA A 142 -6.52 14.37 -11.93
C ALA A 142 -6.38 13.58 -13.25
N ILE A 143 -6.05 12.30 -13.18
CA ILE A 143 -5.87 11.42 -14.35
C ILE A 143 -7.22 10.97 -14.93
N LEU A 144 -8.11 10.43 -14.10
CA LEU A 144 -9.36 9.82 -14.57
C LEU A 144 -10.50 10.84 -14.73
N GLY A 145 -10.45 11.92 -13.95
CA GLY A 145 -11.49 12.93 -13.91
C GLY A 145 -12.87 12.36 -13.54
N THR A 146 -13.91 13.05 -14.00
CA THR A 146 -15.31 12.80 -13.66
C THR A 146 -16.21 12.54 -14.88
N SER A 147 -15.64 12.42 -16.08
CA SER A 147 -16.40 12.36 -17.34
C SER A 147 -16.60 10.93 -17.85
N GLN A 148 -15.53 10.13 -17.97
CA GLN A 148 -15.55 8.81 -18.64
C GLN A 148 -15.22 7.66 -17.70
N HIS A 149 -15.95 6.54 -17.77
CA HIS A 149 -15.68 5.39 -16.91
C HIS A 149 -14.36 4.65 -17.26
N PRO A 150 -13.63 4.15 -16.24
CA PRO A 150 -13.83 4.40 -14.81
C PRO A 150 -13.47 5.85 -14.43
N ARG A 151 -14.25 6.45 -13.54
CA ARG A 151 -14.18 7.87 -13.15
C ARG A 151 -14.39 8.06 -11.66
N PHE A 152 -14.05 9.24 -11.17
CA PHE A 152 -14.52 9.73 -9.88
C PHE A 152 -15.98 10.20 -9.97
N TYR A 153 -16.69 10.13 -8.85
CA TYR A 153 -18.06 10.61 -8.73
C TYR A 153 -18.10 12.15 -8.93
N PRO A 154 -18.87 12.66 -9.91
CA PRO A 154 -19.02 14.10 -10.10
C PRO A 154 -19.55 14.80 -8.86
N GLY A 155 -18.99 15.96 -8.51
CA GLY A 155 -19.43 16.78 -7.37
C GLY A 155 -18.79 16.41 -6.03
N VAL A 156 -17.89 15.42 -6.00
CA VAL A 156 -17.08 15.12 -4.81
C VAL A 156 -15.67 15.64 -5.02
N ASP A 157 -15.41 16.83 -4.47
CA ASP A 157 -14.13 17.54 -4.58
C ASP A 157 -13.58 18.00 -3.22
N TRP A 158 -14.23 17.65 -2.11
CA TRP A 158 -13.83 18.11 -0.77
C TRP A 158 -12.39 17.72 -0.43
N PHE A 159 -11.93 16.55 -0.89
CA PHE A 159 -10.55 16.06 -0.69
C PHE A 159 -9.50 16.80 -1.54
N LEU A 160 -9.93 17.64 -2.47
CA LEU A 160 -9.07 18.52 -3.28
C LEU A 160 -8.87 19.90 -2.63
N LYS A 161 -9.61 20.20 -1.55
CA LYS A 161 -9.55 21.51 -0.89
C LYS A 161 -8.23 21.73 -0.14
N PRO A 162 -7.81 22.99 0.05
CA PRO A 162 -6.53 23.32 0.70
C PRO A 162 -6.31 22.70 2.08
N GLU A 163 -7.37 22.58 2.88
CA GLU A 163 -7.33 21.97 4.22
C GLU A 163 -6.93 20.48 4.20
N GLN A 164 -7.13 19.78 3.07
CA GLN A 164 -6.82 18.36 2.94
C GLN A 164 -5.39 18.08 2.45
N LYS A 165 -4.57 19.12 2.25
CA LYS A 165 -3.19 19.02 1.71
C LYS A 165 -2.26 18.14 2.54
N ALA A 166 -2.54 17.94 3.83
CA ALA A 166 -1.69 17.14 4.71
C ALA A 166 -1.73 15.64 4.37
N TRP A 167 -2.86 15.14 3.88
CA TRP A 167 -3.05 13.70 3.65
C TRP A 167 -3.45 13.38 2.20
N ALA A 168 -4.23 14.22 1.53
CA ALA A 168 -4.79 13.89 0.21
C ALA A 168 -3.72 13.66 -0.87
N PRO A 169 -2.59 14.40 -0.89
CA PRO A 169 -1.46 14.15 -1.79
C PRO A 169 -0.54 13.01 -1.35
N SER A 170 -0.76 12.40 -0.18
CA SER A 170 0.11 11.33 0.30
C SER A 170 -0.05 10.07 -0.56
N LYS A 171 1.06 9.39 -0.86
CA LYS A 171 1.11 8.28 -1.81
C LYS A 171 1.29 6.94 -1.08
N PRO A 172 0.72 5.84 -1.57
CA PRO A 172 1.08 4.52 -1.08
C PRO A 172 2.47 4.12 -1.62
N VAL A 173 3.10 3.15 -0.97
CA VAL A 173 4.30 2.51 -1.53
C VAL A 173 3.90 1.76 -2.80
N ALA A 174 4.62 1.96 -3.91
CA ALA A 174 4.31 1.25 -5.14
C ALA A 174 4.61 -0.25 -5.02
N GLY A 175 3.70 -1.08 -5.55
CA GLY A 175 3.92 -2.51 -5.68
C GLY A 175 2.65 -3.35 -5.71
N PHE A 176 2.82 -4.66 -5.56
CA PHE A 176 1.75 -5.63 -5.49
C PHE A 176 1.17 -5.74 -4.06
N TYR A 177 -0.15 -5.69 -4.00
CA TYR A 177 -0.95 -5.81 -2.80
C TYR A 177 -1.98 -6.93 -2.97
N LEU A 178 -2.13 -7.73 -1.93
CA LEU A 178 -3.12 -8.81 -1.89
C LEU A 178 -4.26 -8.38 -0.96
N ILE A 179 -5.42 -8.09 -1.56
CA ILE A 179 -6.58 -7.54 -0.86
C ILE A 179 -7.73 -8.54 -0.96
N ASP A 180 -8.34 -8.88 0.17
CA ASP A 180 -9.59 -9.61 0.20
C ASP A 180 -10.72 -8.64 -0.15
N MET A 181 -11.22 -8.79 -1.37
CA MET A 181 -12.33 -8.02 -1.93
C MET A 181 -13.68 -8.56 -1.42
N ILE A 182 -13.75 -9.10 -0.21
CA ILE A 182 -15.00 -9.33 0.50
C ILE A 182 -15.17 -8.21 1.54
N PRO A 183 -16.19 -7.34 1.40
CA PRO A 183 -16.49 -6.32 2.39
C PRO A 183 -16.93 -6.98 3.71
N ARG A 184 -16.35 -6.55 4.84
CA ARG A 184 -16.64 -7.11 6.16
C ARG A 184 -17.06 -6.04 7.15
N TRP A 185 -17.77 -6.49 8.18
CA TRP A 185 -18.09 -5.74 9.39
C TRP A 185 -18.70 -4.36 9.09
N ASN A 186 -19.76 -4.33 8.27
CA ASN A 186 -20.65 -3.17 8.27
C ASN A 186 -21.31 -3.00 9.63
N ARG A 187 -21.90 -1.82 9.85
CA ARG A 187 -22.51 -1.45 11.13
C ARG A 187 -21.60 -1.73 12.34
N THR A 188 -20.30 -1.58 12.14
CA THR A 188 -19.26 -1.82 13.15
C THR A 188 -18.36 -0.61 13.13
N ASN A 189 -18.13 -0.01 14.29
CA ASN A 189 -17.30 1.19 14.37
C ASN A 189 -15.83 0.90 14.04
N TRP A 190 -15.05 1.96 13.81
CA TRP A 190 -13.69 1.82 13.29
C TRP A 190 -12.79 1.02 14.24
N GLN A 191 -12.94 1.23 15.55
CA GLN A 191 -12.16 0.54 16.57
C GLN A 191 -12.47 -0.96 16.59
N GLN A 192 -13.74 -1.34 16.64
CA GLN A 192 -14.17 -2.74 16.64
C GLN A 192 -13.77 -3.46 15.34
N GLN A 193 -13.84 -2.77 14.19
CA GLN A 193 -13.26 -3.31 12.95
C GLN A 193 -11.75 -3.56 13.12
N GLY A 194 -11.02 -2.65 13.77
CA GLY A 194 -9.60 -2.84 14.09
C GLY A 194 -9.35 -4.08 14.95
N GLU A 195 -10.13 -4.27 16.02
CA GLU A 195 -10.07 -5.46 16.88
C GLU A 195 -10.35 -6.74 16.10
N ASN A 196 -11.35 -6.72 15.20
CA ASN A 196 -11.65 -7.85 14.33
C ASN A 196 -10.51 -8.17 13.35
N ILE A 197 -9.84 -7.15 12.78
CA ILE A 197 -8.65 -7.34 11.92
C ILE A 197 -7.52 -7.97 12.72
N THR A 198 -7.25 -7.46 13.92
CA THR A 198 -6.24 -8.05 14.82
C THR A 198 -6.57 -9.51 15.14
N GLY A 199 -7.85 -9.84 15.33
CA GLY A 199 -8.32 -11.21 15.53
C GLY A 199 -8.10 -12.15 14.35
N LEU A 200 -7.91 -11.65 13.12
CA LEU A 200 -7.54 -12.48 11.96
C LEU A 200 -6.08 -12.94 12.01
N GLY A 201 -5.22 -12.22 12.74
CA GLY A 201 -3.80 -12.51 12.90
C GLY A 201 -2.89 -11.37 12.48
N VAL A 202 -1.61 -11.47 12.84
CA VAL A 202 -0.60 -10.41 12.68
C VAL A 202 -0.31 -10.03 11.23
N ASP A 203 -0.60 -10.92 10.28
CA ASP A 203 -0.35 -10.74 8.85
C ASP A 203 -1.45 -9.97 8.12
N TYR A 204 -2.53 -9.63 8.81
CA TYR A 204 -3.66 -8.90 8.25
C TYR A 204 -3.59 -7.42 8.62
N GLU A 205 -4.00 -6.58 7.68
CA GLU A 205 -4.18 -5.15 7.90
C GLU A 205 -5.43 -4.65 7.16
N ARG A 206 -5.86 -3.44 7.51
CA ARG A 206 -6.83 -2.69 6.73
C ARG A 206 -6.19 -2.32 5.38
N ALA A 207 -6.91 -2.53 4.28
CA ALA A 207 -6.43 -2.04 2.99
C ALA A 207 -6.20 -0.51 3.03
N ASP A 208 -5.20 -0.04 2.31
CA ASP A 208 -4.96 1.39 2.18
C ASP A 208 -5.91 1.97 1.13
N GLU A 209 -6.55 3.09 1.41
CA GLU A 209 -7.60 3.71 0.59
C GLU A 209 -7.13 3.98 -0.83
N ARG A 210 -5.86 4.41 -0.98
CA ARG A 210 -5.26 4.74 -2.28
C ARG A 210 -4.94 3.49 -3.08
N VAL A 211 -4.64 2.39 -2.40
CA VAL A 211 -4.41 1.07 -3.02
C VAL A 211 -5.75 0.47 -3.41
N PHE A 212 -6.75 0.52 -2.51
CA PHE A 212 -8.10 0.06 -2.75
C PHE A 212 -8.74 0.79 -3.95
N SER A 213 -8.64 2.12 -4.00
CA SER A 213 -9.16 2.92 -5.11
C SER A 213 -8.53 2.52 -6.45
N GLN A 214 -7.20 2.38 -6.48
CA GLN A 214 -6.49 1.91 -7.68
C GLN A 214 -6.94 0.52 -8.09
N ALA A 215 -7.13 -0.40 -7.13
CA ALA A 215 -7.57 -1.75 -7.39
C ALA A 215 -8.95 -1.79 -8.05
N VAL A 216 -9.94 -1.09 -7.49
CA VAL A 216 -11.32 -1.11 -8.02
C VAL A 216 -11.44 -0.41 -9.37
N LEU A 217 -10.71 0.70 -9.56
CA LEU A 217 -10.70 1.45 -10.83
C LEU A 217 -9.99 0.67 -11.95
N ALA A 218 -8.81 0.11 -11.66
CA ALA A 218 -8.08 -0.73 -12.61
C ALA A 218 -8.86 -1.99 -12.95
N TYR A 219 -9.49 -2.64 -11.97
CA TYR A 219 -10.37 -3.76 -12.22
C TYR A 219 -11.50 -3.40 -13.18
N GLN A 220 -12.19 -2.28 -12.93
CA GLN A 220 -13.27 -1.82 -13.80
C GLN A 220 -12.79 -1.57 -15.23
N LYS A 221 -11.61 -0.96 -15.40
CA LYS A 221 -11.03 -0.72 -16.72
C LYS A 221 -10.69 -2.02 -17.44
N VAL A 222 -10.01 -2.93 -16.75
CA VAL A 222 -9.42 -4.14 -17.34
C VAL A 222 -10.49 -5.20 -17.60
N MET A 223 -11.39 -5.40 -16.64
CA MET A 223 -12.39 -6.47 -16.69
C MET A 223 -13.73 -6.01 -17.27
N GLY A 224 -13.93 -4.70 -17.47
CA GLY A 224 -15.18 -4.13 -17.97
C GLY A 224 -16.37 -4.26 -17.01
N LYS A 225 -16.13 -4.65 -15.76
CA LYS A 225 -17.15 -4.87 -14.73
C LYS A 225 -16.70 -4.32 -13.38
N ARG A 226 -17.64 -4.02 -12.50
CA ARG A 226 -17.37 -3.49 -11.16
C ARG A 226 -17.16 -4.64 -10.16
N LEU A 227 -16.25 -4.46 -9.20
CA LEU A 227 -16.09 -5.42 -8.08
C LEU A 227 -17.25 -5.33 -7.10
N PHE A 228 -17.77 -4.13 -6.87
CA PHE A 228 -18.82 -3.83 -5.93
C PHE A 228 -19.76 -2.76 -6.45
N ASP A 229 -20.98 -2.77 -5.92
CA ASP A 229 -21.96 -1.71 -6.05
C ASP A 229 -22.30 -1.17 -4.66
N ASN A 230 -22.11 0.13 -4.43
CA ASN A 230 -22.45 0.82 -3.19
C ASN A 230 -21.74 0.28 -1.94
N VAL A 231 -20.45 -0.01 -2.08
CA VAL A 231 -19.58 -0.39 -0.95
C VAL A 231 -18.55 0.70 -0.75
N TRP A 232 -18.50 1.23 0.48
CA TRP A 232 -17.48 2.16 0.95
C TRP A 232 -16.47 1.43 1.83
N HIS A 233 -15.23 1.42 1.38
CA HIS A 233 -14.10 0.96 2.18
C HIS A 233 -13.69 2.07 3.14
N TRP A 234 -13.81 1.79 4.43
CA TRP A 234 -13.33 2.66 5.49
C TRP A 234 -11.85 2.43 5.73
N GLY A 235 -11.03 3.46 5.61
CA GLY A 235 -9.59 3.34 5.65
C GLY A 235 -8.95 3.81 6.97
N ARG A 236 -7.63 4.08 6.93
CA ARG A 236 -6.85 4.51 8.10
C ARG A 236 -6.51 6.00 8.10
N ILE A 237 -6.57 6.66 6.96
CA ILE A 237 -6.21 8.06 6.80
C ILE A 237 -7.23 8.92 7.56
N LEU A 238 -6.72 9.97 8.20
CA LEU A 238 -7.53 11.00 8.83
C LEU A 238 -7.56 12.24 7.93
N ASP A 239 -8.74 12.83 7.80
CA ASP A 239 -8.89 14.14 7.19
C ASP A 239 -8.48 15.29 8.15
N SER A 240 -8.65 16.54 7.71
CA SER A 240 -8.32 17.72 8.51
C SER A 240 -9.10 17.81 9.83
N ASP A 241 -10.29 17.21 9.90
CA ASP A 241 -11.20 17.29 11.03
C ASP A 241 -11.06 16.07 11.96
N GLY A 242 -10.14 15.15 11.63
CA GLY A 242 -9.93 13.91 12.38
C GLY A 242 -10.96 12.83 12.06
N TYR A 243 -11.71 12.96 10.97
CA TYR A 243 -12.56 11.90 10.46
C TYR A 243 -11.77 10.94 9.57
N ARG A 244 -12.25 9.71 9.51
CA ARG A 244 -11.60 8.65 8.73
C ARG A 244 -12.05 8.76 7.29
N VAL A 245 -11.10 8.74 6.37
CA VAL A 245 -11.37 8.76 4.93
C VAL A 245 -11.99 7.43 4.49
N CYS A 246 -12.99 7.53 3.63
CA CYS A 246 -13.68 6.40 3.03
C CYS A 246 -13.57 6.52 1.50
N VAL A 247 -13.42 5.40 0.81
CA VAL A 247 -13.47 5.34 -0.66
C VAL A 247 -14.43 4.26 -1.11
N GLY A 248 -15.32 4.56 -2.05
CA GLY A 248 -16.37 3.63 -2.41
C GLY A 248 -16.80 3.75 -3.86
N LEU A 249 -17.21 2.64 -4.46
CA LEU A 249 -17.68 2.64 -5.84
C LEU A 249 -19.21 2.71 -5.85
N VAL A 250 -19.75 3.85 -6.27
CA VAL A 250 -21.19 4.10 -6.47
C VAL A 250 -21.54 4.07 -7.97
N PRO A 251 -22.81 3.89 -8.38
CA PRO A 251 -23.22 3.83 -9.79
C PRO A 251 -22.59 4.86 -10.72
N VAL A 252 -22.33 6.05 -10.18
CA VAL A 252 -21.87 7.23 -10.90
C VAL A 252 -20.35 7.38 -10.92
N GLY A 253 -19.59 6.61 -10.13
CA GLY A 253 -18.12 6.66 -10.09
C GLY A 253 -17.53 6.26 -8.73
N LEU A 254 -16.22 6.44 -8.57
CA LEU A 254 -15.55 6.32 -7.28
C LEU A 254 -15.80 7.58 -6.45
N GLY A 255 -16.47 7.42 -5.32
CA GLY A 255 -16.63 8.46 -4.32
C GLY A 255 -15.48 8.46 -3.31
N VAL A 256 -15.16 9.64 -2.80
CA VAL A 256 -14.29 9.86 -1.65
C VAL A 256 -15.13 10.53 -0.58
N GLY A 257 -15.20 9.95 0.61
CA GLY A 257 -16.01 10.42 1.72
C GLY A 257 -15.21 10.41 3.02
N TYR A 258 -15.88 10.75 4.10
CA TYR A 258 -15.31 10.69 5.44
C TYR A 258 -16.41 10.33 6.45
N GLY A 259 -16.01 9.81 7.60
CA GLY A 259 -16.94 9.54 8.71
C GLY A 259 -16.21 9.52 10.05
N PRO A 260 -16.90 9.92 11.15
CA PRO A 260 -16.31 9.88 12.48
C PRO A 260 -16.01 8.43 12.86
N PRO A 261 -14.89 8.14 13.57
CA PRO A 261 -14.52 6.78 13.97
C PRO A 261 -15.60 6.02 14.77
N SER A 262 -16.49 6.77 15.42
CA SER A 262 -17.63 6.26 16.20
C SER A 262 -18.83 5.85 15.34
N SER A 263 -18.89 6.21 14.04
CA SER A 263 -19.93 5.75 13.13
C SER A 263 -19.95 4.22 13.09
N GLY A 264 -21.12 3.64 13.36
CA GLY A 264 -21.29 2.19 13.45
C GLY A 264 -22.68 1.73 13.00
N ASP A 265 -23.43 2.57 12.30
CA ASP A 265 -24.82 2.33 11.91
C ASP A 265 -25.04 2.28 10.40
N SER A 266 -24.01 2.59 9.59
CA SER A 266 -24.11 2.55 8.13
C SER A 266 -24.06 1.14 7.55
N ASP A 267 -25.01 0.84 6.66
CA ASP A 267 -25.09 -0.44 5.93
C ASP A 267 -24.04 -0.57 4.83
N ASP A 268 -23.58 0.55 4.30
CA ASP A 268 -22.73 0.66 3.11
C ASP A 268 -21.24 0.89 3.44
N LEU A 269 -20.89 1.07 4.72
CA LEU A 269 -19.54 1.30 5.20
C LEU A 269 -18.93 0.00 5.75
N PHE A 270 -17.88 -0.49 5.10
CA PHE A 270 -17.23 -1.76 5.37
C PHE A 270 -15.71 -1.61 5.47
N VAL A 271 -15.02 -2.72 5.69
CA VAL A 271 -13.59 -2.82 5.46
C VAL A 271 -13.26 -4.00 4.55
N CYS A 272 -12.26 -3.77 3.69
CA CYS A 272 -11.57 -4.81 2.95
C CYS A 272 -10.19 -4.98 3.60
N VAL A 273 -9.78 -6.22 3.81
CA VAL A 273 -8.52 -6.54 4.49
C VAL A 273 -7.44 -6.85 3.48
N ALA A 274 -6.21 -6.49 3.80
CA ALA A 274 -5.04 -6.80 2.99
C ALA A 274 -4.08 -7.70 3.76
N ARG A 275 -3.25 -8.46 3.03
CA ARG A 275 -2.05 -9.07 3.61
C ARG A 275 -0.96 -8.01 3.72
N LYS A 276 -0.29 -7.95 4.87
CA LYS A 276 0.93 -7.15 5.02
C LYS A 276 1.98 -7.67 4.05
N SER A 277 2.54 -6.77 3.23
CA SER A 277 3.69 -7.10 2.40
C SER A 277 4.91 -7.32 3.29
N ALA A 278 5.88 -8.11 2.82
CA ALA A 278 7.12 -8.33 3.55
C ALA A 278 7.83 -7.00 3.88
N HIS A 279 7.74 -6.01 2.99
CA HIS A 279 8.23 -4.64 3.24
C HIS A 279 7.50 -3.97 4.41
N ARG A 280 6.15 -4.04 4.46
CA ARG A 280 5.38 -3.39 5.53
C ARG A 280 5.53 -4.07 6.88
N ALA A 281 5.75 -5.39 6.90
CA ALA A 281 6.06 -6.12 8.13
C ALA A 281 7.42 -5.73 8.75
N LEU A 282 8.29 -5.03 8.01
CA LEU A 282 9.59 -4.56 8.48
C LEU A 282 9.57 -3.11 8.98
N VAL A 283 8.54 -2.36 8.61
CA VAL A 283 8.36 -0.93 8.88
C VAL A 283 7.35 -0.68 10.01
N ALA A 284 6.61 -1.70 10.43
CA ALA A 284 5.61 -1.66 11.49
C ALA A 284 6.12 -2.35 12.76
#